data_AF-A0A7S4FA93-F1
#
_entry.id   AF-A0A7S4FA93-F1
#
_cell.length_a   1.000
_cell.length_b   1.000
_cell.length_c   1.000
_cell.angle_alpha   90.00
_cell.angle_beta   90.00
_cell.angle_gamma   90.00
#
_symmetry.space_group_name_H-M   'P 1'
#
loop_
_entity.id
_entity.type
_entity.pdbx_description
1 polymer ?
#
loop_
_entity_poly.entity_id
_entity_poly.type
_entity_poly.pdbx_seq_one_letter_code
_entity_poly.pdbx_strand_id
1 'polypeptide(L)'
;LILADADAAGVPGCAHPPADNCIAADHADWSSKDRNRPTFLGRRALPTGSASDSCAKMYCRFSAVSRARMAARSLACPHISRTKDGHITLTGTSQTSRALSSGAGYLGVNDMPKYPANYSALTPLHWLGRAARTYGDHEAVVYGSIRRNWRETHARAVSLADALRREFAVARGDVVQVMLSNTPEMVEVHFGVPMAGAVLGTINTRLDAEAIGYILSHSRARVLIADDEFAPTLQKALAIVARETGTAPRVVRVTDYEVSLSEEGAACSGSERRRESQEGAGGVDNAWAPLTAECIGYEELISRGSDEFAWEPPRDEWDAIALNYTSGTTGKPKGCVMHHRGAYLTALGNTLAFGGMQSQHGCRYLWTVPMFHCNGWNFPYTVAMLGGTNVCLRRVNERSIEEAIRTQRV
;
A
#
# COMPACT_ATOMS: atom_id res chain seq x y z
N LEU A 1 14.65 9.44 -5.61
CA LEU A 1 15.99 9.89 -5.14
C LEU A 1 16.64 8.71 -4.41
N ILE A 2 17.90 8.41 -4.73
CA ILE A 2 18.70 7.43 -3.99
C ILE A 2 19.26 8.15 -2.77
N LEU A 3 19.12 7.57 -1.57
CA LEU A 3 19.85 8.07 -0.39
C LEU A 3 21.34 7.80 -0.62
N ALA A 4 22.13 8.86 -0.79
CA ALA A 4 23.59 8.78 -0.81
C ALA A 4 24.13 9.38 0.49
N ASP A 5 25.14 8.73 1.07
CA ASP A 5 25.84 9.17 2.28
C ASP A 5 26.25 10.65 2.18
N ALA A 6 25.79 11.44 3.13
CA ALA A 6 26.22 12.81 3.31
C ALA A 6 27.52 12.83 4.12
N ASP A 7 28.64 12.44 3.49
CA ASP A 7 29.99 12.72 3.99
C ASP A 7 31.02 12.54 2.86
N ALA A 8 31.24 13.57 2.06
CA ALA A 8 32.51 13.81 1.36
C ALA A 8 32.57 15.26 0.85
N ALA A 9 33.67 15.92 1.21
CA ALA A 9 34.01 17.31 0.91
C ALA A 9 34.19 17.60 -0.60
N GLY A 10 34.19 18.89 -0.93
CA GLY A 10 33.92 19.41 -2.27
C GLY A 10 34.92 19.07 -3.37
N VAL A 11 34.39 18.99 -4.59
CA VAL A 11 35.10 19.16 -5.88
C VAL A 11 34.14 19.84 -6.87
N PRO A 12 34.56 20.86 -7.65
CA PRO A 12 33.68 21.63 -8.53
C PRO A 12 33.54 21.01 -9.93
N GLY A 13 32.34 21.13 -10.49
CA GLY A 13 32.03 21.24 -11.93
C GLY A 13 32.42 20.07 -12.84
N CYS A 14 31.42 19.31 -13.31
CA CYS A 14 31.53 18.60 -14.59
C CYS A 14 30.17 18.51 -15.30
N ALA A 15 30.22 18.76 -16.60
CA ALA A 15 29.12 18.92 -17.54
C ALA A 15 28.35 17.62 -17.83
N HIS A 16 27.09 17.77 -18.25
CA HIS A 16 26.20 16.71 -18.75
C HIS A 16 26.81 15.96 -19.96
N PRO A 17 26.70 14.61 -20.01
CA PRO A 17 26.77 13.88 -21.27
C PRO A 17 25.36 13.62 -21.87
N PRO A 18 25.26 13.41 -23.19
CA PRO A 18 24.00 13.35 -23.92
C PRO A 18 23.30 11.99 -23.78
N ALA A 19 21.99 12.00 -24.03
CA ALA A 19 21.10 10.86 -24.02
C ALA A 19 21.39 9.94 -25.22
N ASP A 20 22.08 8.82 -24.98
CA ASP A 20 22.08 7.64 -25.84
C ASP A 20 22.38 6.42 -24.99
N ASN A 21 21.34 5.65 -24.65
CA ASN A 21 21.38 4.21 -24.32
C ASN A 21 19.95 3.73 -24.01
N CYS A 22 19.11 3.69 -25.05
CA CYS A 22 17.92 2.84 -25.05
C CYS A 22 18.34 1.47 -25.59
N ILE A 23 18.45 0.48 -24.72
CA ILE A 23 18.54 -0.93 -25.12
C ILE A 23 17.16 -1.33 -25.65
N ALA A 24 17.13 -1.61 -26.95
CA ALA A 24 15.97 -2.15 -27.66
C ALA A 24 15.56 -3.50 -27.08
N ALA A 25 14.27 -3.68 -26.79
CA ALA A 25 13.67 -4.97 -26.56
C ALA A 25 13.17 -5.50 -27.91
N ASP A 26 13.67 -6.67 -28.30
CA ASP A 26 13.29 -7.40 -29.51
C ASP A 26 11.79 -7.65 -29.56
N HIS A 27 11.16 -7.20 -30.66
CA HIS A 27 9.82 -7.57 -31.05
C HIS A 27 9.85 -8.94 -31.74
N ALA A 28 9.31 -9.96 -31.07
CA ALA A 28 8.95 -11.21 -31.73
C ALA A 28 7.66 -11.01 -32.55
N ASP A 29 7.81 -11.20 -33.84
CA ASP A 29 6.81 -11.13 -34.90
C ASP A 29 5.75 -12.24 -34.74
N TRP A 30 4.47 -11.86 -34.62
CA TRP A 30 3.33 -12.77 -34.77
C TRP A 30 2.47 -12.27 -35.93
N SER A 31 2.92 -12.62 -37.14
CA SER A 31 2.08 -12.56 -38.32
C SER A 31 1.10 -13.75 -38.33
N SER A 32 -0.19 -13.47 -38.19
CA SER A 32 -1.21 -14.32 -38.81
C SER A 32 -2.36 -13.46 -39.30
N LYS A 33 -2.58 -13.57 -40.60
CA LYS A 33 -3.69 -12.99 -41.34
C LYS A 33 -4.97 -13.62 -40.82
N ASP A 34 -5.92 -12.81 -40.35
CA ASP A 34 -7.30 -13.13 -40.64
C ASP A 34 -8.17 -11.88 -40.80
N ARG A 35 -8.83 -11.83 -41.96
CA ARG A 35 -9.73 -10.77 -42.38
C ARG A 35 -11.12 -11.12 -41.89
N ASN A 36 -11.68 -10.34 -40.95
CA ASN A 36 -13.12 -10.11 -40.92
C ASN A 36 -13.48 -8.86 -40.10
N ARG A 37 -13.77 -7.77 -40.81
CA ARG A 37 -14.50 -6.60 -40.28
C ARG A 37 -16.00 -6.85 -40.42
N PRO A 38 -16.82 -6.45 -39.44
CA PRO A 38 -18.17 -5.99 -39.72
C PRO A 38 -18.20 -4.46 -39.81
N THR A 39 -18.84 -4.01 -40.86
CA THR A 39 -19.17 -2.66 -41.27
C THR A 39 -20.05 -1.90 -40.27
N PHE A 40 -19.69 -0.64 -40.03
CA PHE A 40 -20.53 0.41 -39.44
C PHE A 40 -21.69 0.76 -40.39
N LEU A 41 -22.95 0.61 -39.95
CA LEU A 41 -24.12 1.29 -40.54
C LEU A 41 -25.30 1.22 -39.57
N GLY A 42 -25.83 2.37 -39.18
CA GLY A 42 -27.07 2.46 -38.41
C GLY A 42 -27.19 3.72 -37.53
N ARG A 43 -27.33 4.90 -38.15
CA ARG A 43 -27.81 6.10 -37.45
C ARG A 43 -29.21 5.84 -36.90
N ARG A 44 -29.38 5.88 -35.57
CA ARG A 44 -30.68 6.07 -34.92
C ARG A 44 -30.65 7.38 -34.14
N ALA A 45 -31.58 8.26 -34.48
CA ALA A 45 -31.77 9.55 -33.83
C ALA A 45 -32.17 9.38 -32.36
N LEU A 46 -31.53 10.14 -31.46
CA LEU A 46 -31.94 10.28 -30.07
C LEU A 46 -32.99 11.40 -29.95
N PRO A 47 -34.03 11.25 -29.12
CA PRO A 47 -35.02 12.30 -28.91
C PRO A 47 -34.45 13.43 -28.04
N THR A 48 -34.74 14.66 -28.43
CA THR A 48 -34.46 15.88 -27.68
C THR A 48 -35.34 15.94 -26.42
N GLY A 49 -34.76 15.66 -25.26
CA GLY A 49 -35.39 15.82 -23.95
C GLY A 49 -34.39 16.40 -22.94
N SER A 50 -34.79 17.44 -22.21
CA SER A 50 -33.96 18.27 -21.32
C SER A 50 -33.27 17.47 -20.20
N ALA A 51 -31.93 17.45 -20.23
CA ALA A 51 -31.07 16.75 -19.28
C ALA A 51 -30.78 17.52 -17.95
N SER A 52 -31.58 18.53 -17.59
CA SER A 52 -31.29 19.38 -16.41
C SER A 52 -31.88 18.88 -15.09
N ASP A 53 -32.91 18.02 -15.11
CA ASP A 53 -33.66 17.65 -13.88
C ASP A 53 -33.25 16.30 -13.24
N SER A 54 -32.50 15.46 -13.95
CA SER A 54 -32.11 14.13 -13.43
C SER A 54 -30.85 14.18 -12.55
N CYS A 55 -29.95 15.13 -12.80
CA CYS A 55 -28.69 15.26 -12.06
C CYS A 55 -28.90 15.78 -10.62
N ALA A 56 -29.91 16.63 -10.40
CA ALA A 56 -30.23 17.19 -9.09
C ALA A 56 -30.83 16.17 -8.10
N LYS A 57 -31.53 15.14 -8.60
CA LYS A 57 -32.21 14.14 -7.74
C LYS A 57 -31.28 13.06 -7.19
N MET A 58 -30.13 12.81 -7.83
CA MET A 58 -29.18 11.79 -7.37
C MET A 58 -28.36 12.26 -6.15
N TYR A 59 -28.11 13.56 -6.01
CA TYR A 59 -27.37 14.12 -4.87
C TYR A 59 -28.18 14.16 -3.55
N CYS A 60 -29.51 14.19 -3.60
CA CYS A 60 -30.33 14.31 -2.38
C CYS A 60 -30.49 13.02 -1.55
N ARG A 61 -30.23 11.83 -2.12
CA ARG A 61 -30.37 10.55 -1.42
C ARG A 61 -29.20 10.19 -0.48
N PHE A 62 -28.09 10.94 -0.53
CA PHE A 62 -26.93 10.73 0.36
C PHE A 62 -27.07 11.34 1.78
N SER A 63 -28.23 11.92 2.10
CA SER A 63 -28.36 12.80 3.28
C SER A 63 -28.85 12.12 4.57
N ALA A 64 -29.35 10.88 4.55
CA ALA A 64 -29.94 10.30 5.77
C ALA A 64 -28.90 9.74 6.76
N VAL A 65 -27.89 9.01 6.28
CA VAL A 65 -26.86 8.37 7.15
C VAL A 65 -25.80 9.39 7.61
N SER A 66 -25.56 10.44 6.81
CA SER A 66 -24.61 11.52 7.10
C SER A 66 -25.10 12.50 8.17
N ARG A 67 -26.42 12.63 8.36
CA ARG A 67 -27.01 13.57 9.33
C ARG A 67 -26.73 13.19 10.79
N ALA A 68 -26.66 11.90 11.10
CA ALA A 68 -26.41 11.43 12.47
C ALA A 68 -24.96 11.67 12.93
N ARG A 69 -23.97 11.63 12.02
CA ARG A 69 -22.55 11.90 12.35
C ARG A 69 -22.17 13.38 12.30
N MET A 70 -22.86 14.22 11.52
CA MET A 70 -22.64 15.67 11.52
C MET A 70 -23.14 16.37 12.80
N ALA A 71 -24.09 15.79 13.53
CA ALA A 71 -24.63 16.38 14.76
C ALA A 71 -23.57 16.54 15.87
N ALA A 72 -22.48 15.77 15.84
CA ALA A 72 -21.41 15.81 16.85
C ALA A 72 -20.28 16.82 16.57
N ARG A 73 -20.29 17.49 15.40
CA ARG A 73 -19.35 18.58 15.07
C ARG A 73 -20.08 19.65 14.27
N SER A 74 -20.87 20.48 14.96
CA SER A 74 -21.48 21.66 14.35
C SER A 74 -20.40 22.71 14.04
N LEU A 75 -19.73 22.56 12.90
CA LEU A 75 -19.19 23.69 12.17
C LEU A 75 -20.37 24.25 11.37
N ALA A 76 -20.87 25.42 11.77
CA ALA A 76 -21.99 26.08 11.11
C ALA A 76 -21.73 26.15 9.59
N CYS A 77 -22.64 25.61 8.78
CA CYS A 77 -22.60 25.76 7.34
C CYS A 77 -22.63 27.26 7.00
N PRO A 78 -21.70 27.80 6.17
CA PRO A 78 -21.72 29.19 5.80
C PRO A 78 -23.01 29.52 5.01
N HIS A 79 -23.70 30.58 5.42
CA HIS A 79 -24.86 31.10 4.71
C HIS A 79 -24.39 31.80 3.43
N ILE A 80 -24.82 31.24 2.29
CA ILE A 80 -24.60 31.82 0.97
C ILE A 80 -25.73 32.79 0.68
N SER A 81 -25.41 34.07 0.49
CA SER A 81 -26.37 35.08 0.06
C SER A 81 -25.87 35.77 -1.20
N ARG A 82 -26.80 36.20 -2.06
CA ARG A 82 -26.48 36.92 -3.29
C ARG A 82 -26.97 38.35 -3.15
N THR A 83 -26.05 39.30 -3.27
CA THR A 83 -26.37 40.73 -3.29
C THR A 83 -27.07 41.10 -4.60
N LYS A 84 -27.79 42.22 -4.59
CA LYS A 84 -28.53 42.72 -5.77
C LYS A 84 -27.62 43.00 -6.98
N ASP A 85 -26.34 43.26 -6.75
CA ASP A 85 -25.32 43.51 -7.78
C ASP A 85 -24.63 42.23 -8.27
N GLY A 86 -25.12 41.05 -7.85
CA GLY A 86 -24.68 39.75 -8.35
C GLY A 86 -23.53 39.10 -7.59
N HIS A 87 -22.91 39.80 -6.63
CA HIS A 87 -21.86 39.23 -5.77
C HIS A 87 -22.42 38.22 -4.76
N ILE A 88 -21.69 37.12 -4.57
CA ILE A 88 -22.03 36.06 -3.61
C ILE A 88 -21.23 36.30 -2.31
N THR A 89 -21.92 36.36 -1.18
CA THR A 89 -21.32 36.55 0.14
C THR A 89 -21.53 35.30 0.99
N LEU A 90 -20.45 34.78 1.58
CA LEU A 90 -20.48 33.66 2.53
C LEU A 90 -20.37 34.22 3.95
N THR A 91 -21.39 34.04 4.78
CA THR A 91 -21.38 34.47 6.18
C THR A 91 -21.50 33.24 7.08
N GLY A 92 -20.47 32.93 7.88
CA GLY A 92 -20.57 31.78 8.79
C GLY A 92 -19.29 31.23 9.43
N THR A 93 -18.10 31.77 9.15
CA THR A 93 -16.91 31.47 9.96
C THR A 93 -16.20 32.77 10.30
N SER A 94 -16.05 33.05 11.60
CA SER A 94 -15.41 34.25 12.15
C SER A 94 -13.90 34.38 11.87
N GLN A 95 -13.38 33.69 10.85
CA GLN A 95 -11.98 33.76 10.43
C GLN A 95 -11.77 34.14 8.97
N THR A 96 -12.81 34.28 8.14
CA THR A 96 -12.63 34.58 6.70
C THR A 96 -12.81 36.05 6.33
N SER A 97 -13.30 36.92 7.21
CA SER A 97 -13.53 38.34 6.86
C SER A 97 -12.32 39.27 7.08
N ARG A 98 -11.25 38.85 7.76
CA ARG A 98 -10.09 39.73 8.03
C ARG A 98 -9.07 39.83 6.88
N ALA A 99 -9.17 38.99 5.85
CA ALA A 99 -8.24 39.04 4.71
C ALA A 99 -8.73 39.96 3.57
N LEU A 100 -9.97 40.45 3.60
CA LEU A 100 -10.55 41.23 2.50
C LEU A 100 -10.60 42.75 2.77
N SER A 101 -10.18 43.21 3.95
CA SER A 101 -10.22 44.64 4.32
C SER A 101 -8.88 45.37 4.22
N SER A 102 -7.82 44.73 3.72
CA SER A 102 -6.49 45.35 3.61
C SER A 102 -6.00 45.37 2.17
N GLY A 103 -6.63 46.16 1.30
CA GLY A 103 -6.06 46.57 -0.01
C GLY A 103 -5.55 45.45 -0.93
N ALA A 104 -5.91 44.19 -0.69
CA ALA A 104 -5.45 43.06 -1.48
C ALA A 104 -6.38 42.97 -2.69
N GLY A 105 -5.82 43.28 -3.86
CA GLY A 105 -6.48 43.15 -5.14
C GLY A 105 -7.09 41.76 -5.35
N TYR A 106 -7.91 41.68 -6.41
CA TYR A 106 -8.39 40.44 -7.00
C TYR A 106 -7.46 39.25 -6.69
N LEU A 107 -7.95 38.27 -5.92
CA LEU A 107 -7.29 36.97 -5.81
C LEU A 107 -7.15 36.46 -7.24
N GLY A 108 -5.92 36.47 -7.76
CA GLY A 108 -5.63 35.93 -9.07
C GLY A 108 -6.19 34.52 -9.15
N VAL A 109 -6.68 34.11 -10.31
CA VAL A 109 -7.27 32.76 -10.51
C VAL A 109 -6.30 31.65 -10.07
N ASN A 110 -4.99 31.94 -10.04
CA ASN A 110 -3.93 31.03 -9.61
C ASN A 110 -3.51 31.17 -8.13
N ASP A 111 -4.03 32.14 -7.38
CA ASP A 111 -3.62 32.47 -6.02
C ASP A 111 -4.59 31.94 -4.96
N MET A 112 -5.38 30.91 -5.30
CA MET A 112 -6.33 30.32 -4.37
C MET A 112 -5.61 29.67 -3.19
N PRO A 113 -5.86 30.12 -1.95
CA PRO A 113 -5.29 29.49 -0.76
C PRO A 113 -5.79 28.05 -0.59
N LYS A 114 -4.89 27.19 -0.10
CA LYS A 114 -5.17 25.79 0.23
C LYS A 114 -5.79 25.69 1.63
N TYR A 115 -6.99 25.12 1.70
CA TYR A 115 -7.73 24.82 2.92
C TYR A 115 -8.16 23.34 2.91
N PRO A 116 -8.50 22.75 4.07
CA PRO A 116 -8.97 21.37 4.13
C PRO A 116 -10.19 21.06 3.24
N ALA A 117 -10.98 22.07 2.88
CA ALA A 117 -12.16 21.91 2.01
C ALA A 117 -11.83 21.85 0.51
N ASN A 118 -10.69 22.38 0.06
CA ASN A 118 -10.33 22.47 -1.36
C ASN A 118 -8.97 21.83 -1.69
N TYR A 119 -8.23 21.33 -0.70
CA TYR A 119 -6.93 20.71 -0.88
C TYR A 119 -6.74 19.50 0.06
N SER A 120 -6.26 18.40 -0.52
CA SER A 120 -5.68 17.25 0.18
C SER A 120 -4.48 16.79 -0.61
N ALA A 121 -3.39 16.43 0.07
CA ALA A 121 -2.23 15.82 -0.56
C ALA A 121 -2.65 14.49 -1.23
N LEU A 122 -2.09 14.22 -2.41
CA LEU A 122 -2.34 12.96 -3.10
C LEU A 122 -1.69 11.81 -2.34
N THR A 123 -2.48 10.77 -2.07
CA THR A 123 -1.98 9.53 -1.46
C THR A 123 -2.84 8.33 -1.87
N PRO A 124 -2.22 7.16 -2.16
CA PRO A 124 -2.97 5.96 -2.48
C PRO A 124 -3.75 5.38 -1.28
N LEU A 125 -3.47 5.83 -0.05
CA LEU A 125 -4.12 5.33 1.16
C LEU A 125 -5.64 5.60 1.18
N HIS A 126 -6.09 6.65 0.48
CA HIS A 126 -7.52 6.95 0.32
C HIS A 126 -8.29 5.84 -0.41
N TRP A 127 -7.61 5.02 -1.22
CA TRP A 127 -8.24 3.93 -1.95
C TRP A 127 -8.73 2.82 -1.04
N LEU A 128 -8.04 2.53 0.06
CA LEU A 128 -8.52 1.54 1.03
C LEU A 128 -9.82 1.99 1.69
N GLY A 129 -9.86 3.24 2.16
CA GLY A 129 -11.07 3.81 2.78
C GLY A 129 -12.23 3.91 1.79
N ARG A 130 -11.96 4.21 0.52
CA ARG A 130 -12.97 4.17 -0.54
C ARG A 130 -13.46 2.73 -0.76
N ALA A 131 -12.56 1.75 -0.87
CA ALA A 131 -12.93 0.36 -1.10
C ALA A 131 -13.83 -0.20 0.00
N ALA A 132 -13.50 0.08 1.27
CA ALA A 132 -14.31 -0.34 2.42
C ALA A 132 -15.73 0.27 2.40
N ARG A 133 -15.88 1.52 1.94
CA ARG A 133 -17.19 2.21 1.87
C ARG A 133 -18.02 1.80 0.66
N THR A 134 -17.38 1.61 -0.50
CA THR A 134 -18.07 1.36 -1.76
C THR A 134 -18.24 -0.13 -2.05
N TYR A 135 -17.25 -0.94 -1.70
CA TYR A 135 -17.17 -2.38 -2.00
C TYR A 135 -17.01 -3.21 -0.73
N GLY A 136 -17.56 -2.74 0.39
CA GLY A 136 -17.25 -3.28 1.71
C GLY A 136 -17.44 -4.78 1.88
N ASP A 137 -18.48 -5.34 1.24
CA ASP A 137 -18.80 -6.79 1.24
C ASP A 137 -18.04 -7.60 0.18
N HIS A 138 -17.34 -6.95 -0.74
CA HIS A 138 -16.59 -7.64 -1.79
C HIS A 138 -15.30 -8.24 -1.24
N GLU A 139 -14.96 -9.43 -1.74
CA GLU A 139 -13.74 -10.16 -1.40
C GLU A 139 -12.50 -9.35 -1.81
N ALA A 140 -11.70 -8.98 -0.81
CA ALA A 140 -10.49 -8.18 -0.96
C ALA A 140 -9.23 -9.05 -0.97
N VAL A 141 -9.22 -10.14 -0.20
CA VAL A 141 -8.07 -11.04 -0.05
C VAL A 141 -8.52 -12.50 -0.05
N VAL A 142 -7.78 -13.32 -0.78
CA VAL A 142 -7.88 -14.78 -0.84
C VAL A 142 -6.51 -15.38 -0.57
N TYR A 143 -6.42 -16.26 0.41
CA TYR A 143 -5.19 -16.99 0.74
C TYR A 143 -5.53 -18.31 1.45
N GLY A 144 -5.24 -19.46 0.86
CA GLY A 144 -5.62 -20.76 1.47
C GLY A 144 -7.12 -20.83 1.79
N SER A 145 -7.48 -20.99 3.07
CA SER A 145 -8.84 -20.90 3.61
C SER A 145 -9.27 -19.47 3.98
N ILE A 146 -8.32 -18.55 4.16
CA ILE A 146 -8.58 -17.15 4.52
C ILE A 146 -9.30 -16.44 3.37
N ARG A 147 -10.44 -15.84 3.71
CA ARG A 147 -11.20 -14.91 2.87
C ARG A 147 -11.47 -13.66 3.70
N ARG A 148 -11.11 -12.49 3.17
CA ARG A 148 -11.38 -11.19 3.82
C ARG A 148 -12.05 -10.25 2.83
N ASN A 149 -13.05 -9.51 3.30
CA ASN A 149 -13.69 -8.44 2.53
C ASN A 149 -12.99 -7.08 2.75
N TRP A 150 -13.38 -6.06 1.96
CA TRP A 150 -12.75 -4.75 2.05
C TRP A 150 -12.99 -4.01 3.37
N ARG A 151 -14.09 -4.28 4.10
CA ARG A 151 -14.28 -3.71 5.45
C ARG A 151 -13.30 -4.32 6.46
N GLU A 152 -13.13 -5.64 6.43
CA GLU A 152 -12.17 -6.35 7.28
C GLU A 152 -10.73 -5.96 6.97
N THR A 153 -10.33 -5.93 5.70
CA THR A 153 -8.99 -5.51 5.30
C THR A 153 -8.70 -4.06 5.71
N HIS A 154 -9.68 -3.16 5.58
CA HIS A 154 -9.55 -1.79 6.08
C HIS A 154 -9.39 -1.74 7.60
N ALA A 155 -10.29 -2.39 8.34
CA ALA A 155 -10.24 -2.42 9.81
C ALA A 155 -8.88 -2.92 10.30
N ARG A 156 -8.37 -4.02 9.73
CA ARG A 156 -7.06 -4.59 10.08
C ARG A 156 -5.90 -3.65 9.78
N ALA A 157 -5.89 -2.99 8.61
CA ALA A 157 -4.84 -2.02 8.30
C ALA A 157 -4.87 -0.79 9.24
N VAL A 158 -6.06 -0.33 9.64
CA VAL A 158 -6.20 0.77 10.59
C VAL A 158 -5.78 0.35 12.01
N SER A 159 -6.18 -0.85 12.46
CA SER A 159 -5.70 -1.43 13.72
C SER A 159 -4.18 -1.59 13.72
N LEU A 160 -3.57 -2.06 12.63
CA LEU A 160 -2.12 -2.12 12.49
C LEU A 160 -1.48 -0.74 12.70
N ALA A 161 -2.05 0.30 12.08
CA ALA A 161 -1.52 1.66 12.18
C ALA A 161 -1.54 2.18 13.63
N ASP A 162 -2.65 1.99 14.35
CA ASP A 162 -2.79 2.36 15.75
C ASP A 162 -1.81 1.58 16.64
N ALA A 163 -1.75 0.26 16.47
CA ALA A 163 -0.88 -0.61 17.24
C ALA A 163 0.60 -0.27 17.03
N LEU A 164 1.02 0.04 15.80
CA LEU A 164 2.38 0.50 15.51
C LEU A 164 2.71 1.81 16.25
N ARG A 165 1.78 2.77 16.28
CA ARG A 165 1.98 4.02 17.03
C ARG A 165 2.02 3.80 18.54
N ARG A 166 1.14 2.97 19.10
CA ARG A 166 1.00 2.79 20.54
C ARG A 166 2.05 1.86 21.14
N GLU A 167 2.24 0.69 20.53
CA GLU A 167 3.11 -0.34 21.08
C GLU A 167 4.58 -0.07 20.79
N PHE A 168 4.89 0.55 19.64
CA PHE A 168 6.26 0.79 19.19
C PHE A 168 6.66 2.26 19.14
N ALA A 169 5.75 3.17 19.49
CA ALA A 169 5.96 4.62 19.40
C ALA A 169 6.40 5.08 18.00
N VAL A 170 5.94 4.38 16.95
CA VAL A 170 6.21 4.74 15.56
C VAL A 170 5.72 6.16 15.28
N ALA A 171 6.60 6.98 14.73
CA ALA A 171 6.36 8.38 14.40
C ALA A 171 6.54 8.64 12.89
N ARG A 172 6.14 9.84 12.46
CA ARG A 172 6.29 10.26 11.07
C ARG A 172 7.75 10.19 10.63
N GLY A 173 8.01 9.47 9.55
CA GLY A 173 9.35 9.31 8.97
C GLY A 173 10.16 8.14 9.53
N ASP A 174 9.68 7.45 10.57
CA ASP A 174 10.28 6.18 11.00
C ASP A 174 10.12 5.14 9.89
N VAL A 175 11.08 4.21 9.79
CA VAL A 175 11.02 3.09 8.86
C VAL A 175 10.55 1.83 9.59
N VAL A 176 9.51 1.20 9.04
CA VAL A 176 9.11 -0.16 9.43
C VAL A 176 9.52 -1.09 8.30
N GLN A 177 10.47 -1.99 8.59
CA GLN A 177 10.94 -2.97 7.64
C GLN A 177 10.06 -4.22 7.68
N VAL A 178 9.84 -4.82 6.52
CA VAL A 178 8.96 -5.97 6.35
C VAL A 178 9.66 -7.03 5.51
N MET A 179 9.69 -8.27 5.99
CA MET A 179 10.20 -9.43 5.25
C MET A 179 9.14 -10.53 5.27
N LEU A 180 8.23 -10.47 4.29
CA LEU A 180 7.08 -11.37 4.15
C LEU A 180 7.01 -11.95 2.73
N SER A 181 6.39 -13.12 2.62
CA SER A 181 5.92 -13.67 1.34
C SER A 181 4.65 -12.94 0.86
N ASN A 182 4.07 -13.33 -0.28
CA ASN A 182 2.77 -12.78 -0.71
C ASN A 182 1.64 -13.37 0.14
N THR A 183 1.49 -12.87 1.36
CA THR A 183 0.46 -13.24 2.33
C THR A 183 -0.50 -12.06 2.59
N PRO A 184 -1.65 -12.27 3.24
CA PRO A 184 -2.59 -11.19 3.56
C PRO A 184 -1.98 -10.04 4.35
N GLU A 185 -1.06 -10.33 5.27
CA GLU A 185 -0.35 -9.35 6.10
C GLU A 185 0.49 -8.41 5.22
N MET A 186 1.05 -8.93 4.12
CA MET A 186 1.75 -8.10 3.15
C MET A 186 0.81 -7.10 2.46
N VAL A 187 -0.47 -7.42 2.25
CA VAL A 187 -1.46 -6.42 1.76
C VAL A 187 -1.74 -5.38 2.84
N GLU A 188 -1.89 -5.81 4.09
CA GLU A 188 -2.21 -4.94 5.23
C GLU A 188 -1.10 -3.93 5.53
N VAL A 189 0.18 -4.36 5.51
CA VAL A 189 1.32 -3.45 5.79
C VAL A 189 1.51 -2.37 4.72
N HIS A 190 1.05 -2.59 3.47
CA HIS A 190 1.06 -1.55 2.42
C HIS A 190 0.21 -0.33 2.81
N PHE A 191 -0.79 -0.52 3.66
CA PHE A 191 -1.65 0.58 4.11
C PHE A 191 -1.38 0.95 5.56
N GLY A 192 -1.31 -0.03 6.47
CA GLY A 192 -1.19 0.23 7.90
C GLY A 192 0.10 0.92 8.31
N VAL A 193 1.23 0.56 7.69
CA VAL A 193 2.52 1.22 7.99
C VAL A 193 2.49 2.70 7.58
N PRO A 194 2.13 3.07 6.33
CA PRO A 194 1.97 4.48 5.97
C PRO A 194 0.86 5.21 6.74
N MET A 195 -0.24 4.55 7.11
CA MET A 195 -1.29 5.15 7.95
C MET A 195 -0.79 5.46 9.37
N ALA A 196 0.20 4.72 9.88
CA ALA A 196 0.92 5.09 11.10
C ALA A 196 1.83 6.32 10.90
N GLY A 197 2.04 6.79 9.66
CA GLY A 197 2.97 7.85 9.30
C GLY A 197 4.39 7.36 9.01
N ALA A 198 4.63 6.05 9.07
CA ALA A 198 5.93 5.46 8.79
C ALA A 198 6.15 5.19 7.30
N VAL A 199 7.41 5.03 6.94
CA VAL A 199 7.84 4.61 5.60
C VAL A 199 7.90 3.09 5.57
N LEU A 200 7.17 2.47 4.63
CA LEU A 200 7.22 1.02 4.43
C LEU A 200 8.53 0.61 3.75
N GLY A 201 9.39 -0.08 4.48
CA GLY A 201 10.53 -0.78 3.92
C GLY A 201 10.20 -2.25 3.67
N THR A 202 10.57 -2.78 2.51
CA THR A 202 10.40 -4.22 2.23
C THR A 202 11.71 -4.85 1.83
N ILE A 203 12.00 -6.00 2.42
CA ILE A 203 13.24 -6.74 2.26
C ILE A 203 13.00 -7.91 1.32
N ASN A 204 13.90 -8.07 0.34
CA ASN A 204 13.87 -9.22 -0.56
C ASN A 204 14.19 -10.49 0.23
N THR A 205 13.29 -11.47 0.13
CA THR A 205 13.34 -12.72 0.89
C THR A 205 14.52 -13.63 0.53
N ARG A 206 15.26 -13.32 -0.54
CA ARG A 206 16.42 -14.09 -1.03
C ARG A 206 17.77 -13.53 -0.58
N LEU A 207 17.79 -12.43 0.17
CA LEU A 207 19.04 -11.81 0.63
C LEU A 207 19.69 -12.62 1.76
N ASP A 208 21.02 -12.54 1.83
CA ASP A 208 21.79 -13.08 2.95
C ASP A 208 21.72 -12.16 4.18
N ALA A 209 22.21 -12.66 5.31
CA ALA A 209 22.16 -11.96 6.59
C ALA A 209 22.96 -10.65 6.59
N GLU A 210 24.06 -10.56 5.84
CA GLU A 210 24.89 -9.36 5.78
C GLU A 210 24.18 -8.23 5.03
N ALA A 211 23.61 -8.53 3.86
CA ALA A 211 22.83 -7.57 3.09
C ALA A 211 21.59 -7.12 3.87
N ILE A 212 20.91 -8.03 4.57
CA ILE A 212 19.77 -7.69 5.42
C ILE A 212 20.20 -6.82 6.60
N GLY A 213 21.28 -7.18 7.30
CA GLY A 213 21.82 -6.40 8.41
C GLY A 213 22.17 -4.97 7.98
N TYR A 214 22.83 -4.83 6.82
CA TYR A 214 23.10 -3.52 6.24
C TYR A 214 21.82 -2.73 5.96
N ILE A 215 20.78 -3.35 5.38
CA ILE A 215 19.50 -2.68 5.10
C ILE A 215 18.84 -2.19 6.39
N LEU A 216 18.79 -3.02 7.42
CA LEU A 216 18.22 -2.68 8.72
C LEU A 216 18.97 -1.50 9.36
N SER A 217 20.31 -1.55 9.38
CA SER A 217 21.16 -0.47 9.91
C SER A 217 21.03 0.83 9.10
N HIS A 218 21.16 0.76 7.77
CA HIS A 218 21.12 1.93 6.88
C HIS A 218 19.76 2.62 6.90
N SER A 219 18.67 1.85 6.96
CA SER A 219 17.32 2.40 7.05
C SER A 219 16.93 2.89 8.45
N ARG A 220 17.76 2.60 9.46
CA ARG A 220 17.46 2.84 10.88
C ARG A 220 16.08 2.30 11.25
N ALA A 221 15.82 1.05 10.85
CA ALA A 221 14.54 0.40 11.04
C ALA A 221 14.14 0.42 12.52
N ARG A 222 12.93 0.91 12.82
CA ARG A 222 12.40 0.94 14.18
C ARG A 222 11.73 -0.38 14.56
N VAL A 223 10.99 -0.94 13.61
CA VAL A 223 10.26 -2.19 13.73
C VAL A 223 10.59 -3.06 12.53
N LEU A 224 10.73 -4.36 12.75
CA LEU A 224 10.83 -5.40 11.74
C LEU A 224 9.61 -6.32 11.85
N ILE A 225 8.75 -6.34 10.83
CA ILE A 225 7.66 -7.32 10.69
C ILE A 225 8.16 -8.46 9.81
N ALA A 226 8.19 -9.68 10.32
CA ALA A 226 8.87 -10.79 9.65
C ALA A 226 8.09 -12.09 9.74
N ASP A 227 8.15 -12.85 8.65
CA ASP A 227 7.63 -14.21 8.59
C ASP A 227 8.55 -15.17 9.36
N ASP A 228 7.97 -16.08 10.14
CA ASP A 228 8.70 -17.11 10.90
C ASP A 228 9.63 -17.95 10.00
N GLU A 229 9.28 -18.14 8.73
CA GLU A 229 10.13 -18.87 7.77
C GLU A 229 11.53 -18.25 7.63
N PHE A 230 11.65 -16.93 7.78
CA PHE A 230 12.92 -16.22 7.60
C PHE A 230 13.69 -16.02 8.91
N ALA A 231 13.16 -16.52 10.04
CA ALA A 231 13.77 -16.35 11.35
C ALA A 231 15.26 -16.74 11.39
N PRO A 232 15.72 -17.90 10.86
CA PRO A 232 17.14 -18.28 10.95
C PRO A 232 18.11 -17.28 10.29
N THR A 233 17.71 -16.68 9.15
CA THR A 233 18.53 -15.67 8.46
C THR A 233 18.43 -14.32 9.15
N LEU A 234 17.23 -13.94 9.58
CA LEU A 234 16.98 -12.68 10.28
C LEU A 234 17.67 -12.61 11.64
N GLN A 235 17.77 -13.74 12.36
CA GLN A 235 18.53 -13.80 13.61
C GLN A 235 20.00 -13.40 13.39
N LYS A 236 20.63 -13.95 12.35
CA LYS A 236 22.02 -13.60 12.00
C LYS A 236 22.15 -12.13 11.62
N ALA A 237 21.19 -11.60 10.86
CA ALA A 237 21.16 -10.19 10.47
C ALA A 237 21.01 -9.25 11.68
N LEU A 238 20.09 -9.56 12.59
CA LEU A 238 19.86 -8.78 13.81
C LEU A 238 21.07 -8.82 14.74
N ALA A 239 21.78 -9.95 14.83
CA ALA A 239 23.03 -10.03 15.58
C ALA A 239 24.14 -9.12 14.98
N ILE A 240 24.19 -9.00 13.65
CA ILE A 240 25.07 -8.05 12.96
C ILE A 240 24.69 -6.61 13.33
N VAL A 241 23.41 -6.25 13.23
CA VAL A 241 22.89 -4.91 13.54
C VAL A 241 23.16 -4.53 15.00
N ALA A 242 22.89 -5.43 15.94
CA ALA A 242 23.12 -5.21 17.36
C ALA A 242 24.60 -4.98 17.67
N ARG A 243 25.50 -5.73 17.01
CA ARG A 243 26.95 -5.55 17.14
C ARG A 243 27.43 -4.21 16.58
N GLU A 244 26.85 -3.76 15.46
CA GLU A 244 27.27 -2.54 14.76
C GLU A 244 26.69 -1.26 15.36
N THR A 245 25.44 -1.29 15.81
CA THR A 245 24.69 -0.09 16.22
C THR A 245 24.36 -0.06 17.72
N GLY A 246 24.65 -1.14 18.46
CA GLY A 246 24.33 -1.28 19.88
C GLY A 246 22.85 -1.54 20.18
N THR A 247 21.98 -1.52 19.17
CA THR A 247 20.53 -1.79 19.30
C THR A 247 20.03 -2.60 18.10
N ALA A 248 18.84 -3.19 18.20
CA ALA A 248 18.19 -3.90 17.09
C ALA A 248 16.72 -3.47 16.99
N PRO A 249 16.12 -3.50 15.79
CA PRO A 249 14.69 -3.23 15.63
C PRO A 249 13.86 -4.21 16.45
N ARG A 250 12.73 -3.73 16.98
CA ARG A 250 11.77 -4.61 17.66
C ARG A 250 11.06 -5.48 16.61
N VAL A 251 10.85 -6.75 16.93
CA VAL A 251 10.34 -7.75 15.98
C VAL A 251 8.85 -8.02 16.21
N VAL A 252 8.09 -8.02 15.12
CA VAL A 252 6.71 -8.53 15.05
C VAL A 252 6.75 -9.79 14.18
N ARG A 253 6.39 -10.94 14.75
CA ARG A 253 6.40 -12.22 14.03
C ARG A 253 5.08 -12.46 13.31
N VAL A 254 5.15 -12.91 12.07
CA VAL A 254 4.02 -13.39 11.27
C VAL A 254 4.13 -14.90 11.17
N THR A 255 3.16 -15.59 11.75
CA THR A 255 3.02 -17.05 11.67
C THR A 255 1.95 -17.39 10.65
N ASP A 256 2.32 -18.19 9.65
CA ASP A 256 1.38 -18.63 8.62
C ASP A 256 0.73 -19.95 8.99
N TYR A 257 -0.51 -19.87 9.49
CA TYR A 257 -1.27 -21.04 9.93
C TYR A 257 -1.83 -21.88 8.78
N GLU A 258 -1.87 -21.37 7.54
CA GLU A 258 -2.38 -22.13 6.39
C GLU A 258 -1.39 -23.21 5.94
N VAL A 259 -0.09 -22.95 6.06
CA VAL A 259 0.96 -23.94 5.76
C VAL A 259 0.90 -25.09 6.76
N SER A 260 0.80 -24.80 8.06
CA SER A 260 0.72 -25.83 9.10
C SER A 260 -0.46 -26.78 8.90
N LEU A 261 -1.63 -26.25 8.50
CA LEU A 261 -2.82 -27.06 8.23
C LEU A 261 -2.66 -27.96 6.98
N SER A 262 -1.93 -27.48 5.97
CA SER A 262 -1.66 -28.25 4.74
C SER A 262 -0.66 -29.39 4.94
N GLU A 263 0.32 -29.23 5.83
CA GLU A 263 1.32 -30.26 6.16
C GLU A 263 0.73 -31.37 7.05
N GLU A 264 -0.18 -31.02 7.97
CA GLU A 264 -0.93 -32.00 8.76
C GLU A 264 -1.92 -32.82 7.91
N GLY A 265 -2.54 -32.20 6.90
CA GLY A 265 -3.41 -32.89 5.94
C GLY A 265 -2.67 -33.77 4.93
N ALA A 266 -1.40 -33.47 4.61
CA ALA A 266 -0.57 -34.26 3.70
C ALA A 266 0.04 -35.52 4.36
N ALA A 267 -0.08 -35.68 5.69
CA ALA A 267 0.44 -36.85 6.42
C ALA A 267 -0.31 -38.17 6.11
N CYS A 268 -1.38 -38.13 5.30
CA CYS A 268 -2.12 -39.31 4.84
C CYS A 268 -1.90 -39.61 3.34
N SER A 269 -0.65 -39.71 2.87
CA SER A 269 -0.30 -40.49 1.69
C SER A 269 1.18 -40.84 1.70
N GLY A 270 1.50 -42.10 1.47
CA GLY A 270 2.74 -42.74 1.95
C GLY A 270 4.06 -42.39 1.24
N SER A 271 5.07 -43.01 1.85
CA SER A 271 6.46 -43.30 1.43
C SER A 271 7.55 -42.23 1.61
N GLU A 272 8.42 -42.54 2.59
CA GLU A 272 9.87 -42.32 2.67
C GLU A 272 10.40 -40.93 3.02
N ARG A 273 10.22 -40.59 4.31
CA ARG A 273 10.99 -39.55 5.00
C ARG A 273 12.39 -40.10 5.33
N ARG A 274 13.43 -39.55 4.69
CA ARG A 274 14.83 -39.69 5.11
C ARG A 274 14.93 -39.15 6.55
N ARG A 275 15.17 -40.05 7.50
CA ARG A 275 15.45 -39.72 8.91
C ARG A 275 16.80 -39.00 8.96
N GLU A 276 16.78 -37.68 8.89
CA GLU A 276 17.82 -36.87 9.52
C GLU A 276 17.29 -36.42 10.88
N SER A 277 17.89 -37.02 11.91
CA SER A 277 17.92 -36.65 13.33
C SER A 277 16.95 -35.56 13.78
N GLN A 278 15.81 -36.02 14.31
CA GLN A 278 15.02 -35.30 15.32
C GLN A 278 15.81 -35.23 16.63
N GLU A 279 16.79 -34.34 16.71
CA GLU A 279 17.32 -33.84 17.98
C GLU A 279 17.52 -32.32 17.82
N GLY A 280 16.47 -31.55 18.14
CA GLY A 280 16.48 -30.10 17.96
C GLY A 280 15.11 -29.42 17.84
N ALA A 281 13.99 -30.15 17.95
CA ALA A 281 12.64 -29.58 17.95
C ALA A 281 12.33 -28.90 19.30
N GLY A 282 12.98 -27.77 19.57
CA GLY A 282 12.36 -26.72 20.37
C GLY A 282 11.24 -26.10 19.53
N GLY A 283 10.05 -25.90 20.12
CA GLY A 283 8.89 -25.37 19.43
C GLY A 283 9.16 -24.07 18.66
N VAL A 284 8.27 -23.74 17.72
CA VAL A 284 8.31 -22.54 16.86
C VAL A 284 8.59 -21.25 17.64
N ASP A 285 8.25 -21.23 18.94
CA ASP A 285 8.54 -20.14 19.88
C ASP A 285 10.04 -19.87 20.14
N ASN A 286 10.93 -20.85 19.93
CA ASN A 286 12.37 -20.69 20.20
C ASN A 286 13.17 -20.07 19.04
N ALA A 287 12.58 -19.93 17.85
CA ALA A 287 13.25 -19.35 16.68
C ALA A 287 13.48 -17.83 16.79
N TRP A 288 12.91 -17.16 17.79
CA TRP A 288 13.14 -15.73 18.06
C TRP A 288 13.74 -15.47 19.46
N ALA A 289 13.85 -16.53 20.28
CA ALA A 289 14.26 -16.45 21.67
C ALA A 289 15.67 -15.86 21.93
N PRO A 290 16.68 -15.99 21.06
CA PRO A 290 18.00 -15.42 21.34
C PRO A 290 18.11 -13.89 21.18
N LEU A 291 17.09 -13.19 20.66
CA LEU A 291 17.26 -11.79 20.20
C LEU A 291 16.23 -10.78 20.70
N THR A 292 15.08 -11.19 21.25
CA THR A 292 14.09 -10.24 21.76
C THR A 292 13.30 -10.83 22.92
N ALA A 293 13.43 -10.24 24.12
CA ALA A 293 12.53 -10.48 25.25
C ALA A 293 11.07 -10.01 24.97
N GLU A 294 10.81 -9.41 23.79
CA GLU A 294 9.56 -8.75 23.40
C GLU A 294 9.21 -9.02 21.92
N CYS A 295 9.16 -10.28 21.49
CA CYS A 295 8.58 -10.61 20.18
C CYS A 295 7.06 -10.75 20.32
N ILE A 296 6.29 -9.86 19.65
CA ILE A 296 4.82 -9.93 19.62
C ILE A 296 4.35 -10.60 18.33
N GLY A 297 3.31 -11.44 18.42
CA GLY A 297 2.65 -12.01 17.24
C GLY A 297 1.89 -10.96 16.44
N TYR A 298 1.86 -11.06 15.12
CA TYR A 298 1.16 -10.10 14.26
C TYR A 298 -0.34 -10.03 14.56
N GLU A 299 -1.04 -11.15 14.71
CA GLU A 299 -2.46 -11.16 15.06
C GLU A 299 -2.71 -10.58 16.46
N GLU A 300 -1.80 -10.82 17.40
CA GLU A 300 -1.85 -10.20 18.73
C GLU A 300 -1.69 -8.68 18.62
N LEU A 301 -0.75 -8.20 17.81
CA LEU A 301 -0.53 -6.77 17.56
C LEU A 301 -1.79 -6.13 16.96
N ILE A 302 -2.39 -6.75 15.94
CA ILE A 302 -3.64 -6.29 15.33
C ILE A 302 -4.76 -6.21 16.38
N SER A 303 -4.87 -7.19 17.28
CA SER A 303 -5.91 -7.21 18.31
C SER A 303 -5.81 -6.06 19.33
N ARG A 304 -4.60 -5.48 19.50
CA ARG A 304 -4.34 -4.34 20.39
C ARG A 304 -4.66 -2.99 19.76
N GLY A 305 -4.82 -2.93 18.44
CA GLY A 305 -5.09 -1.70 17.69
C GLY A 305 -6.58 -1.44 17.48
N SER A 306 -6.96 -0.17 17.49
CA SER A 306 -8.33 0.26 17.18
C SER A 306 -8.55 0.40 15.67
N ASP A 307 -9.65 -0.17 15.16
CA ASP A 307 -10.12 0.03 13.78
C ASP A 307 -10.79 1.40 13.55
N GLU A 308 -11.00 2.16 14.62
CA GLU A 308 -11.48 3.55 14.60
C GLU A 308 -10.35 4.59 14.61
N PHE A 309 -9.09 4.15 14.58
CA PHE A 309 -7.94 5.04 14.59
C PHE A 309 -7.98 6.04 13.43
N ALA A 310 -8.04 7.33 13.78
CA ALA A 310 -8.10 8.43 12.84
C ALA A 310 -6.70 8.78 12.34
N TRP A 311 -6.21 8.00 11.37
CA TRP A 311 -4.93 8.28 10.71
C TRP A 311 -4.95 9.63 9.99
N GLU A 312 -3.78 10.25 9.88
CA GLU A 312 -3.60 11.56 9.26
C GLU A 312 -3.04 11.41 7.84
N PRO A 313 -3.59 12.11 6.82
CA PRO A 313 -3.00 12.14 5.48
C PRO A 313 -1.61 12.79 5.49
N PRO A 314 -0.77 12.52 4.48
CA PRO A 314 0.56 13.12 4.42
C PRO A 314 0.45 14.64 4.33
N ARG A 315 1.42 15.35 4.92
CA ARG A 315 1.45 16.82 4.91
C ARG A 315 1.81 17.33 3.52
N ASP A 316 2.69 16.60 2.86
CA ASP A 316 3.10 16.83 1.49
C ASP A 316 3.03 15.52 0.72
N GLU A 317 2.52 15.57 -0.51
CA GLU A 317 2.49 14.41 -1.40
C GLU A 317 3.90 13.97 -1.87
N TRP A 318 4.93 14.76 -1.57
CA TRP A 318 6.35 14.42 -1.68
C TRP A 318 6.92 13.68 -0.48
N ASP A 319 6.16 13.54 0.61
CA ASP A 319 6.56 12.70 1.75
C ASP A 319 6.83 11.27 1.27
N ALA A 320 7.79 10.60 1.92
CA ALA A 320 8.12 9.20 1.62
C ALA A 320 6.98 8.28 2.09
N ILE A 321 6.56 7.37 1.21
CA ILE A 321 5.60 6.31 1.54
C ILE A 321 6.28 4.94 1.66
N ALA A 322 7.37 4.74 0.90
CA ALA A 322 8.11 3.48 0.91
C ALA A 322 9.60 3.67 0.61
N LEU A 323 10.42 2.73 1.13
CA LEU A 323 11.86 2.66 0.93
C LEU A 323 12.23 1.24 0.45
N ASN A 324 12.54 1.11 -0.83
CA ASN A 324 12.89 -0.18 -1.43
C ASN A 324 14.39 -0.29 -1.61
N TYR A 325 14.97 -1.48 -1.50
CA TYR A 325 16.39 -1.70 -1.75
C TYR A 325 16.63 -2.46 -3.04
N THR A 326 17.60 -1.99 -3.82
CA THR A 326 18.07 -2.69 -5.03
C THR A 326 19.47 -3.24 -4.80
N SER A 327 19.65 -4.54 -5.01
CA SER A 327 20.96 -5.16 -5.13
C SER A 327 21.47 -4.95 -6.57
N GLY A 328 22.43 -4.03 -6.75
CA GLY A 328 23.19 -3.97 -8.00
C GLY A 328 24.15 -5.16 -8.11
N THR A 329 24.77 -5.34 -9.28
CA THR A 329 25.83 -6.35 -9.48
C THR A 329 27.12 -6.00 -8.72
N THR A 330 27.28 -4.75 -8.29
CA THR A 330 28.42 -4.27 -7.51
C THR A 330 27.97 -3.39 -6.33
N GLY A 331 28.50 -3.69 -5.14
CA GLY A 331 28.40 -2.87 -3.94
C GLY A 331 27.19 -3.15 -3.03
N LYS A 332 27.11 -2.35 -1.95
CA LYS A 332 26.03 -2.43 -0.95
C LYS A 332 24.66 -2.07 -1.58
N PRO A 333 23.55 -2.66 -1.10
CA PRO A 333 22.21 -2.31 -1.57
C PRO A 333 21.92 -0.81 -1.51
N LYS A 334 21.20 -0.29 -2.51
CA LYS A 334 20.86 1.15 -2.61
C LYS A 334 19.40 1.37 -2.27
N GLY A 335 19.11 2.32 -1.37
CA GLY A 335 17.76 2.69 -0.97
C GLY A 335 17.09 3.62 -1.97
N CYS A 336 15.98 3.18 -2.56
CA CYS A 336 15.12 3.91 -3.47
C CYS A 336 13.85 4.38 -2.76
N VAL A 337 13.75 5.69 -2.55
CA VAL A 337 12.60 6.31 -1.89
C VAL A 337 11.48 6.56 -2.88
N MET A 338 10.27 6.10 -2.55
CA MET A 338 9.03 6.44 -3.23
C MET A 338 8.20 7.41 -2.39
N HIS A 339 7.55 8.38 -3.05
CA HIS A 339 6.69 9.35 -2.39
C HIS A 339 5.20 9.12 -2.67
N HIS A 340 4.32 9.68 -1.85
CA HIS A 340 2.87 9.45 -1.93
C HIS A 340 2.27 9.80 -3.30
N ARG A 341 2.67 10.93 -3.92
CA ARG A 341 2.22 11.33 -5.27
C ARG A 341 2.62 10.31 -6.33
N GLY A 342 3.86 9.82 -6.28
CA GLY A 342 4.39 8.86 -7.25
C GLY A 342 3.61 7.55 -7.17
N ALA A 343 3.42 7.03 -5.95
CA ALA A 343 2.62 5.83 -5.72
C ALA A 343 1.15 5.99 -6.19
N TYR A 344 0.55 7.15 -5.92
CA TYR A 344 -0.81 7.47 -6.38
C TYR A 344 -0.93 7.48 -7.91
N LEU A 345 -0.01 8.17 -8.60
CA LEU A 345 -0.03 8.25 -10.07
C LEU A 345 0.29 6.90 -10.72
N THR A 346 1.19 6.12 -10.14
CA THR A 346 1.49 4.75 -10.64
C THR A 346 0.26 3.85 -10.51
N ALA A 347 -0.47 3.89 -9.39
CA ALA A 347 -1.70 3.10 -9.24
C ALA A 347 -2.75 3.44 -10.31
N LEU A 348 -2.91 4.72 -10.66
CA LEU A 348 -3.76 5.15 -11.77
C LEU A 348 -3.25 4.66 -13.13
N GLY A 349 -1.95 4.83 -13.38
CA GLY A 349 -1.30 4.40 -14.62
C GLY A 349 -1.44 2.90 -14.86
N ASN A 350 -1.30 2.08 -13.81
CA ASN A 350 -1.48 0.63 -13.88
C ASN A 350 -2.87 0.26 -14.40
N THR A 351 -3.93 0.90 -13.91
CA THR A 351 -5.29 0.62 -14.39
C THR A 351 -5.46 0.92 -15.88
N LEU A 352 -4.84 1.99 -16.37
CA LEU A 352 -4.91 2.37 -17.79
C LEU A 352 -4.09 1.42 -18.67
N ALA A 353 -2.88 1.07 -18.24
CA ALA A 353 -1.94 0.26 -19.00
C ALA A 353 -2.45 -1.17 -19.22
N PHE A 354 -3.11 -1.76 -18.23
CA PHE A 354 -3.60 -3.14 -18.30
C PHE A 354 -5.07 -3.22 -18.79
N GLY A 355 -5.37 -2.46 -19.85
CA GLY A 355 -6.63 -2.55 -20.63
C GLY A 355 -7.91 -2.27 -19.84
N GLY A 356 -7.78 -1.61 -18.68
CA GLY A 356 -8.85 -1.40 -17.72
C GLY A 356 -9.39 -2.70 -17.13
N MET A 357 -8.56 -3.56 -16.52
CA MET A 357 -8.93 -4.70 -15.64
C MET A 357 -10.47 -4.95 -15.64
N GLN A 358 -10.96 -5.69 -16.65
CA GLN A 358 -12.20 -5.48 -17.42
C GLN A 358 -13.56 -5.78 -16.73
N SER A 359 -13.62 -5.65 -15.41
CA SER A 359 -14.87 -5.36 -14.72
C SER A 359 -14.53 -4.62 -13.42
N GLN A 360 -15.13 -3.45 -13.21
CA GLN A 360 -15.04 -2.69 -11.94
C GLN A 360 -15.56 -3.49 -10.72
N HIS A 361 -16.08 -4.69 -10.97
CA HIS A 361 -16.48 -5.70 -10.00
C HIS A 361 -15.97 -7.06 -10.49
N GLY A 362 -15.03 -7.68 -9.77
CA GLY A 362 -14.55 -9.02 -10.07
C GLY A 362 -13.16 -9.12 -10.70
N CYS A 363 -12.38 -8.04 -10.75
CA CYS A 363 -10.96 -8.20 -11.04
C CYS A 363 -10.27 -8.96 -9.90
N ARG A 364 -9.67 -10.11 -10.23
CA ARG A 364 -8.92 -10.96 -9.31
C ARG A 364 -7.47 -10.95 -9.75
N TYR A 365 -6.60 -10.43 -8.90
CA TYR A 365 -5.18 -10.27 -9.20
C TYR A 365 -4.39 -11.38 -8.51
N LEU A 366 -3.82 -12.28 -9.31
CA LEU A 366 -2.96 -13.35 -8.82
C LEU A 366 -1.53 -12.85 -8.57
N TRP A 367 -1.07 -12.95 -7.33
CA TRP A 367 0.26 -12.52 -6.92
C TRP A 367 1.33 -13.56 -7.27
N THR A 368 1.80 -13.53 -8.52
CA THR A 368 2.93 -14.34 -9.01
C THR A 368 4.28 -13.62 -8.90
N VAL A 369 4.28 -12.30 -8.68
CA VAL A 369 5.47 -11.50 -8.39
C VAL A 369 5.47 -11.12 -6.91
N PRO A 370 6.62 -11.12 -6.21
CA PRO A 370 6.67 -10.71 -4.82
C PRO A 370 6.20 -9.26 -4.62
N MET A 371 5.33 -9.04 -3.63
CA MET A 371 4.82 -7.72 -3.26
C MET A 371 5.91 -6.78 -2.74
N PHE A 372 7.10 -7.27 -2.38
CA PHE A 372 8.24 -6.41 -2.04
C PHE A 372 8.96 -5.84 -3.28
N HIS A 373 8.80 -6.44 -4.46
CA HIS A 373 9.57 -6.05 -5.64
C HIS A 373 8.98 -4.78 -6.27
N CYS A 374 9.71 -3.65 -6.15
CA CYS A 374 9.22 -2.31 -6.50
C CYS A 374 7.90 -1.97 -5.76
N ASN A 375 7.77 -2.48 -4.53
CA ASN A 375 6.52 -2.65 -3.77
C ASN A 375 5.32 -3.08 -4.63
N GLY A 376 5.50 -4.26 -5.23
CA GLY A 376 4.50 -4.98 -6.01
C GLY A 376 3.96 -4.15 -7.16
N TRP A 377 4.82 -3.35 -7.81
CA TRP A 377 4.42 -2.43 -8.87
C TRP A 377 3.27 -1.48 -8.49
N ASN A 378 3.09 -1.19 -7.19
CA ASN A 378 1.94 -0.47 -6.62
C ASN A 378 0.57 -1.14 -6.82
N PHE A 379 0.53 -2.43 -7.22
CA PHE A 379 -0.73 -3.15 -7.38
C PHE A 379 -1.57 -3.32 -6.11
N PRO A 380 -1.04 -3.36 -4.86
CA PRO A 380 -1.93 -3.41 -3.70
C PRO A 380 -2.84 -2.17 -3.64
N TYR A 381 -2.29 -1.00 -3.99
CA TYR A 381 -3.04 0.24 -4.13
C TYR A 381 -3.96 0.24 -5.34
N THR A 382 -3.52 -0.28 -6.50
CA THR A 382 -4.34 -0.42 -7.71
C THR A 382 -5.56 -1.31 -7.46
N VAL A 383 -5.38 -2.47 -6.82
CA VAL A 383 -6.45 -3.43 -6.54
C VAL A 383 -7.45 -2.82 -5.56
N ALA A 384 -7.01 -2.09 -4.53
CA ALA A 384 -7.90 -1.34 -3.65
C ALA A 384 -8.67 -0.23 -4.39
N MET A 385 -8.00 0.51 -5.29
CA MET A 385 -8.66 1.52 -6.11
C MET A 385 -9.80 0.93 -6.95
N LEU A 386 -9.59 -0.28 -7.50
CA LEU A 386 -10.58 -0.98 -8.30
C LEU A 386 -11.64 -1.72 -7.46
N GLY A 387 -11.41 -1.93 -6.16
CA GLY A 387 -12.24 -2.84 -5.36
C GLY A 387 -12.10 -4.30 -5.78
N GLY A 388 -10.94 -4.67 -6.36
CA GLY A 388 -10.66 -6.04 -6.80
C GLY A 388 -10.30 -6.99 -5.66
N THR A 389 -9.88 -8.21 -6.01
CA THR A 389 -9.47 -9.25 -5.07
C THR A 389 -7.98 -9.56 -5.22
N ASN A 390 -7.24 -9.56 -4.11
CA ASN A 390 -5.86 -10.02 -4.04
C ASN A 390 -5.84 -11.53 -3.82
N VAL A 391 -5.41 -12.31 -4.82
CA VAL A 391 -5.20 -13.75 -4.69
C VAL A 391 -3.74 -14.00 -4.36
N CYS A 392 -3.47 -14.26 -3.09
CA CYS A 392 -2.14 -14.34 -2.51
C CYS A 392 -1.58 -15.76 -2.64
N LEU A 393 -0.27 -15.87 -2.90
CA LEU A 393 0.45 -17.14 -3.00
C LEU A 393 1.76 -17.05 -2.24
N ARG A 394 1.92 -17.81 -1.16
CA ARG A 394 3.18 -17.83 -0.39
C ARG A 394 4.35 -18.31 -1.23
N ARG A 395 4.19 -19.47 -1.86
CA ARG A 395 5.15 -20.02 -2.81
C ARG A 395 4.60 -19.84 -4.21
N VAL A 396 5.38 -19.18 -5.06
CA VAL A 396 5.04 -19.06 -6.48
C VAL A 396 5.72 -20.21 -7.21
N ASN A 397 4.94 -21.23 -7.54
CA ASN A 397 5.36 -22.36 -8.37
C ASN A 397 4.22 -22.76 -9.33
N GLU A 398 4.54 -23.57 -10.34
CA GLU A 398 3.60 -24.03 -11.36
C GLU A 398 2.30 -24.56 -10.76
N ARG A 399 2.38 -25.53 -9.84
CA ARG A 399 1.23 -26.15 -9.19
C ARG A 399 0.32 -25.13 -8.51
N SER A 400 0.88 -24.21 -7.72
CA SER A 400 0.12 -23.19 -6.99
C SER A 400 -0.57 -22.19 -7.93
N ILE A 401 0.06 -21.88 -9.08
CA ILE A 401 -0.49 -20.99 -10.09
C ILE A 401 -1.65 -21.68 -10.81
N GLU A 402 -1.46 -22.92 -11.27
CA GLU A 402 -2.50 -23.70 -11.95
C GLU A 402 -3.73 -23.92 -11.06
N GLU A 403 -3.50 -24.23 -9.78
CA GLU A 403 -4.56 -24.37 -8.80
C GLU A 403 -5.32 -23.06 -8.56
N ALA A 404 -4.60 -21.94 -8.45
CA ALA A 404 -5.23 -20.63 -8.31
C ALA A 404 -6.05 -20.25 -9.56
N ILE A 405 -5.53 -20.47 -10.77
CA ILE A 405 -6.27 -20.24 -12.03
C ILE A 405 -7.58 -21.05 -12.03
N ARG A 406 -7.50 -22.35 -11.73
CA ARG A 406 -8.65 -23.26 -11.74
C ARG A 406 -9.69 -22.92 -10.68
N THR A 407 -9.26 -22.62 -9.45
CA THR A 407 -10.17 -22.45 -8.30
C THR A 407 -10.63 -21.01 -8.11
N GLN A 408 -9.78 -20.04 -8.43
CA GLN A 408 -10.03 -18.62 -8.21
C GLN A 408 -10.41 -17.89 -9.50
N ARG A 409 -10.38 -18.52 -10.68
CA ARG A 409 -10.80 -17.90 -11.95
C ARG A 409 -10.04 -16.59 -12.23
N VAL A 410 -8.73 -16.62 -12.03
CA VAL A 410 -7.78 -15.53 -12.30
C VAL A 410 -7.23 -15.56 -13.71
#